data_AF-A0A3M2RT51-F1
#
_entry.id   AF-A0A3M2RT51-F1
#
_cell.length_a   1.000
_cell.length_b   1.000
_cell.length_c   1.000
_cell.angle_alpha   90.00
_cell.angle_beta   90.00
_cell.angle_gamma   90.00
#
_symmetry.space_group_name_H-M   'P 1'
#
loop_
_entity.id
_entity.type
_entity.pdbx_description
1 polymer ?
#
loop_
_entity_poly.entity_id
_entity_poly.type
_entity_poly.pdbx_seq_one_letter_code
_entity_poly.pdbx_strand_id
1 'polypeptide(L)'
;MCEQHIRRVTPKDAIISQFMEHSRAYLRRTCWVDPCTSWFKQGKPDGPLVMWPGSRLTFFEAVKSPNLEDYDIEYWSSNRFGYLGAGFAWYEFREGGDTTPYLDDDFVPALPRKQVQELIAKSRVKKLSNGRL
;
A
#
# COMPACT_ATOMS: atom_id res chain seq x y z
N MET A 1 7.32 -16.97 6.12
CA MET A 1 7.68 -15.90 7.06
C MET A 1 6.44 -15.04 7.25
N CYS A 2 5.90 -14.89 8.47
CA CYS A 2 4.92 -13.83 8.70
C CYS A 2 5.71 -12.52 8.71
N GLU A 3 5.45 -11.61 7.78
CA GLU A 3 6.33 -10.44 7.60
C GLU A 3 6.31 -9.46 8.79
N GLN A 4 5.21 -9.39 9.58
CA GLN A 4 5.05 -8.32 10.57
C GLN A 4 4.43 -8.72 11.93
N HIS A 5 4.23 -10.01 12.24
CA HIS A 5 3.61 -10.50 13.50
C HIS A 5 2.26 -9.85 13.90
N ILE A 6 1.57 -9.22 12.94
CA ILE A 6 0.31 -8.50 13.17
C ILE A 6 -0.82 -9.51 13.36
N ARG A 7 -1.66 -9.28 14.36
CA ARG A 7 -2.90 -10.01 14.63
C ARG A 7 -4.12 -9.30 14.05
N ARG A 8 -4.23 -7.99 14.24
CA ARG A 8 -5.37 -7.19 13.81
C ARG A 8 -4.93 -5.79 13.42
N VAL A 9 -5.58 -5.23 12.41
CA VAL A 9 -5.47 -3.84 12.00
C VAL A 9 -6.88 -3.26 11.99
N THR A 10 -7.13 -2.23 12.80
CA THR A 10 -8.46 -1.60 12.92
C THR A 10 -8.33 -0.10 12.72
N PRO A 11 -9.14 0.53 11.85
CA PRO A 11 -9.10 1.98 11.70
C PRO A 11 -9.52 2.66 13.00
N LYS A 12 -8.84 3.76 13.35
CA LYS A 12 -9.17 4.56 14.54
C LYS A 12 -10.53 5.24 14.36
N ASP A 13 -11.36 5.23 15.39
CA ASP A 13 -12.69 5.86 15.35
C ASP A 13 -12.66 7.35 14.97
N ALA A 14 -11.62 8.07 15.43
CA ALA A 14 -11.41 9.46 15.07
C ALA A 14 -11.21 9.66 13.56
N ILE A 15 -10.42 8.79 12.92
CA ILE A 15 -10.15 8.84 11.48
C ILE A 15 -11.39 8.47 10.68
N ILE A 16 -12.15 7.45 11.12
CA ILE A 16 -13.43 7.10 10.52
C ILE A 16 -14.38 8.31 10.55
N SER A 17 -14.47 8.99 11.69
CA SER A 17 -15.35 10.15 11.86
C SER A 17 -14.96 11.30 10.93
N GLN A 18 -13.68 11.62 10.84
CA GLN A 18 -13.14 12.65 9.95
C GLN A 18 -13.37 12.30 8.47
N PHE A 19 -13.18 11.05 8.08
CA PHE A 19 -13.45 10.59 6.72
C PHE A 19 -14.94 10.68 6.37
N MET A 20 -15.82 10.34 7.31
CA MET A 20 -17.27 10.46 7.13
C MET A 20 -17.71 11.92 7.00
N GLU A 21 -17.10 12.84 7.76
CA GLU A 21 -17.33 14.28 7.63
C GLU A 21 -16.89 14.78 6.25
N HIS A 22 -15.68 14.44 5.83
CA HIS A 22 -15.17 14.76 4.49
C HIS A 22 -16.11 14.23 3.40
N SER A 23 -16.57 12.99 3.56
CA SER A 23 -17.45 12.34 2.60
C SER A 23 -18.79 13.06 2.46
N ARG A 24 -19.40 13.44 3.58
CA ARG A 24 -20.66 14.18 3.59
C ARG A 24 -20.52 15.57 2.96
N ALA A 25 -19.42 16.27 3.24
CA ALA A 25 -19.14 17.57 2.65
C ALA A 25 -18.94 17.47 1.13
N TYR A 26 -18.20 16.47 0.66
CA TYR A 26 -17.97 16.23 -0.76
C TYR A 26 -19.25 15.85 -1.50
N LEU A 27 -20.09 14.98 -0.94
CA LEU A 27 -21.22 14.40 -1.68
C LEU A 27 -22.39 15.36 -1.84
N ARG A 28 -22.55 16.33 -0.93
CA ARG A 28 -23.59 17.37 -1.01
C ARG A 28 -23.52 18.23 -2.27
N ARG A 29 -22.36 18.34 -2.91
CA ARG A 29 -22.14 19.10 -4.15
C ARG A 29 -22.23 18.26 -5.43
N THR A 30 -22.74 17.04 -5.34
CA THR A 30 -22.85 16.12 -6.48
C THR A 30 -24.32 15.82 -6.79
N CYS A 31 -24.63 15.38 -8.01
CA CYS A 31 -25.99 15.00 -8.42
C CYS A 31 -26.60 13.87 -7.59
N TRP A 32 -25.78 13.14 -6.82
CA TRP A 32 -26.25 12.06 -5.95
C TRP A 32 -27.10 12.55 -4.78
N VAL A 33 -27.09 13.85 -4.47
CA VAL A 33 -27.92 14.43 -3.40
C VAL A 33 -29.38 14.63 -3.81
N ASP A 34 -29.70 14.63 -5.10
CA ASP A 34 -31.04 14.93 -5.64
C ASP A 34 -32.14 14.06 -5.02
N PRO A 35 -33.37 14.57 -4.81
CA PRO A 35 -34.44 13.91 -4.04
C PRO A 35 -35.04 12.71 -4.79
N CYS A 36 -34.26 11.63 -4.90
CA CYS A 36 -34.59 10.39 -5.57
C CYS A 36 -34.27 9.21 -4.66
N THR A 37 -35.12 8.19 -4.68
CA THR A 37 -34.86 6.93 -4.01
C THR A 37 -33.84 6.14 -4.82
N SER A 38 -32.73 5.77 -4.17
CA SER A 38 -31.72 4.92 -4.80
C SER A 38 -31.11 3.97 -3.78
N TRP A 39 -30.46 2.93 -4.27
CA TRP A 39 -29.69 2.01 -3.44
C TRP A 39 -28.58 2.73 -2.66
N PHE A 40 -27.94 3.74 -3.26
CA PHE A 40 -26.92 4.58 -2.62
C PHE A 40 -27.44 5.40 -1.43
N LYS A 41 -28.75 5.63 -1.35
CA LYS A 41 -29.42 6.27 -0.22
C LYS A 41 -30.20 5.28 0.65
N GLN A 42 -29.91 3.99 0.53
CA GLN A 42 -30.57 2.93 1.30
C GLN A 42 -32.10 2.95 1.10
N GLY A 43 -32.56 3.30 -0.11
CA GLY A 43 -33.99 3.36 -0.46
C GLY A 43 -34.75 4.59 0.04
N LYS A 44 -34.07 5.57 0.67
CA LYS A 44 -34.70 6.80 1.17
C LYS A 44 -34.42 7.99 0.23
N PRO A 45 -35.37 8.93 0.03
CA PRO A 45 -35.14 10.13 -0.79
C PRO A 45 -33.97 10.99 -0.29
N ASP A 46 -33.83 11.12 1.04
CA ASP A 46 -32.81 11.92 1.72
C ASP A 46 -31.88 11.06 2.59
N GLY A 47 -31.69 9.79 2.21
CA GLY A 47 -30.81 8.88 2.94
C GLY A 47 -29.33 9.29 2.87
N PRO A 48 -28.51 8.89 3.86
CA PRO A 48 -27.08 9.14 3.83
C PRO A 48 -26.45 8.42 2.63
N LEU A 49 -25.66 9.15 1.86
CA LEU A 49 -24.96 8.61 0.70
C LEU A 49 -23.78 7.73 1.14
N VAL A 50 -23.79 6.47 0.70
CA VAL A 50 -22.78 5.46 1.06
C VAL A 50 -21.75 5.22 -0.06
N MET A 51 -21.25 6.30 -0.66
CA MET A 51 -20.35 6.23 -1.81
C MET A 51 -19.00 6.92 -1.54
N TRP A 52 -17.98 6.54 -2.31
CA TRP A 52 -16.66 7.14 -2.21
C TRP A 52 -16.70 8.64 -2.59
N PRO A 53 -16.11 9.54 -1.77
CA PRO A 53 -16.12 10.97 -2.05
C PRO A 53 -15.02 11.36 -3.05
N GLY A 54 -15.21 10.99 -4.32
CA GLY A 54 -14.24 11.33 -5.35
C GLY A 54 -14.34 10.48 -6.60
N SER A 55 -13.34 10.65 -7.46
CA SER A 55 -13.16 9.78 -8.63
C SER A 55 -12.64 8.41 -8.21
N ARG A 56 -12.85 7.42 -9.08
CA ARG A 56 -12.27 6.07 -8.92
C ARG A 56 -10.74 6.08 -8.92
N LEU A 57 -10.11 7.03 -9.61
CA LEU A 57 -8.65 7.17 -9.61
C LEU A 57 -8.13 7.63 -8.24
N THR A 58 -8.81 8.60 -7.63
CA THR A 58 -8.48 9.07 -6.27
C THR A 58 -8.61 7.94 -5.26
N PHE A 59 -9.62 7.06 -5.41
CA PHE A 59 -9.73 5.85 -4.59
C PHE A 59 -8.51 4.95 -4.74
N PHE A 60 -8.06 4.67 -5.98
CA PHE A 60 -6.90 3.83 -6.21
C PHE A 60 -5.62 4.44 -5.63
N GLU A 61 -5.38 5.73 -5.80
CA GLU A 61 -4.22 6.39 -5.20
C GLU A 61 -4.29 6.39 -3.66
N ALA A 62 -5.48 6.57 -3.06
CA ALA A 62 -5.65 6.52 -1.62
C ALA A 62 -5.38 5.12 -1.03
N VAL A 63 -5.82 4.05 -1.70
CA VAL A 63 -5.64 2.67 -1.21
C VAL A 63 -4.25 2.11 -1.52
N LYS A 64 -3.52 2.70 -2.47
CA LYS A 64 -2.19 2.24 -2.91
C LYS A 64 -1.14 2.28 -1.80
N SER A 65 -1.19 3.26 -0.92
CA SER A 65 -0.25 3.41 0.19
C SER A 65 -1.02 3.82 1.45
N PRO A 66 -1.61 2.85 2.18
CA PRO A 66 -2.35 3.16 3.39
C PRO A 66 -1.43 3.73 4.46
N ASN A 67 -1.85 4.83 5.09
CA ASN A 67 -1.12 5.40 6.22
C ASN A 67 -1.34 4.52 7.45
N LEU A 68 -0.30 3.82 7.91
CA LEU A 68 -0.42 2.92 9.06
C LEU A 68 -0.75 3.66 10.36
N GLU A 69 -0.47 4.97 10.43
CA GLU A 69 -0.78 5.83 11.58
C GLU A 69 -2.27 5.98 11.84
N ASP A 70 -3.11 5.77 10.82
CA ASP A 70 -4.57 5.88 10.91
C ASP A 70 -5.22 4.65 11.57
N TYR A 71 -4.43 3.62 11.86
CA TYR A 71 -4.90 2.34 12.37
C TYR A 71 -4.32 2.03 13.75
N ASP A 72 -5.12 1.32 14.54
CA ASP A 72 -4.66 0.59 15.71
C ASP A 72 -4.24 -0.82 15.29
N ILE A 73 -2.98 -1.15 15.55
CA ILE A 73 -2.35 -2.42 15.17
C ILE A 73 -2.15 -3.26 16.43
N GLU A 74 -2.81 -4.40 16.49
CA GLU A 74 -2.61 -5.40 17.55
C GLU A 74 -1.70 -6.52 17.05
N TYR A 75 -0.74 -6.92 17.88
CA TYR A 75 0.19 -8.02 17.59
C TYR A 75 -0.23 -9.30 18.33
N TRP A 76 0.24 -10.46 17.84
CA TRP A 76 -0.07 -11.75 18.48
C TRP A 76 0.53 -11.92 19.87
N SER A 77 1.61 -11.20 20.16
CA SER A 77 2.27 -11.19 21.47
C SER A 77 2.66 -9.76 21.84
N SER A 78 3.00 -9.51 23.11
CA SER A 78 3.59 -8.24 23.54
C SER A 78 4.89 -7.91 22.82
N ASN A 79 5.60 -8.94 22.34
CA ASN A 79 6.80 -8.78 21.51
C ASN A 79 6.42 -8.64 20.02
N ARG A 80 6.26 -7.38 19.58
CA ARG A 80 6.03 -7.05 18.17
C ARG A 80 7.12 -7.59 17.23
N PHE A 81 8.34 -7.75 17.72
CA PHE A 81 9.48 -8.25 16.94
C PHE A 81 9.51 -9.77 16.85
N GLY A 82 8.51 -10.49 17.37
CA GLY A 82 8.48 -11.95 17.27
C GLY A 82 8.46 -12.49 15.83
N TYR A 83 8.17 -11.67 14.81
CA TYR A 83 8.34 -12.08 13.42
C TYR A 83 9.81 -12.35 13.02
N LEU A 84 10.78 -11.78 13.74
CA LEU A 84 12.20 -12.05 13.52
C LEU A 84 12.57 -13.50 13.89
N GLY A 85 11.73 -14.20 14.66
CA GLY A 85 11.93 -15.60 15.01
C GLY A 85 13.31 -15.85 15.63
N ALA A 86 14.08 -16.74 15.02
CA ALA A 86 15.44 -17.10 15.44
C ALA A 86 16.52 -16.07 15.02
N GLY A 87 16.15 -15.02 14.29
CA GLY A 87 17.08 -13.98 13.81
C GLY A 87 17.83 -14.34 12.53
N PHE A 88 17.53 -15.49 11.92
CA PHE A 88 18.16 -15.97 10.69
C PHE A 88 17.21 -15.81 9.50
N ALA A 89 17.79 -15.44 8.35
CA ALA A 89 17.05 -15.44 7.10
C ALA A 89 16.98 -16.87 6.52
N TRP A 90 15.90 -17.17 5.79
CA TRP A 90 15.67 -18.52 5.28
C TRP A 90 16.79 -19.02 4.34
N TYR A 91 17.46 -18.11 3.64
CA TYR A 91 18.51 -18.43 2.66
C TYR A 91 19.86 -18.75 3.30
N GLU A 92 20.07 -18.44 4.58
CA GLU A 92 21.34 -18.70 5.29
C GLU A 92 21.56 -20.21 5.54
N PHE A 93 20.50 -21.01 5.54
CA PHE A 93 20.57 -22.46 5.72
C PHE A 93 20.60 -23.26 4.40
N ARG A 94 20.60 -22.57 3.26
CA ARG A 94 20.59 -23.21 1.94
C ARG A 94 22.02 -23.47 1.47
N GLU A 95 22.33 -24.67 1.02
CA GLU A 95 23.62 -24.95 0.37
C GLU A 95 23.78 -24.06 -0.88
N GLY A 96 24.89 -23.31 -0.93
CA GLY A 96 25.15 -22.30 -1.97
C GLY A 96 24.33 -21.01 -1.85
N GLY A 97 23.70 -20.75 -0.70
CA GLY A 97 23.06 -19.47 -0.40
C GLY A 97 24.09 -18.36 -0.18
N ASP A 98 23.92 -17.24 -0.86
CA ASP A 98 24.71 -16.05 -0.60
C ASP A 98 24.28 -15.41 0.74
N THR A 99 25.22 -15.29 1.67
CA THR A 99 25.02 -14.73 3.01
C THR A 99 25.39 -13.26 3.10
N THR A 100 26.02 -12.73 2.04
CA THR A 100 26.47 -11.35 1.95
C THR A 100 25.91 -10.63 0.73
N PRO A 101 24.61 -10.78 0.38
CA PRO A 101 24.07 -10.16 -0.83
C PRO A 101 24.20 -8.64 -0.79
N TYR A 102 24.16 -8.03 0.41
CA TYR A 102 24.33 -6.59 0.62
C TYR A 102 25.75 -6.05 0.36
N LEU A 103 26.75 -6.91 0.17
CA LEU A 103 28.12 -6.50 -0.21
C LEU A 103 28.31 -6.47 -1.73
N ASP A 104 27.42 -7.10 -2.49
CA ASP A 104 27.44 -7.02 -3.94
C ASP A 104 26.82 -5.68 -4.38
N ASP A 105 27.49 -4.97 -5.29
CA ASP A 105 27.05 -3.66 -5.85
C ASP A 105 25.65 -3.70 -6.48
N ASP A 106 25.10 -4.90 -6.74
CA ASP A 106 23.81 -5.16 -7.35
C ASP A 106 22.65 -5.32 -6.33
N PHE A 107 22.90 -5.34 -5.02
CA PHE A 107 21.85 -5.41 -3.99
C PHE A 107 21.19 -4.05 -3.77
N VAL A 108 20.47 -3.61 -4.79
CA VAL A 108 19.49 -2.54 -4.69
C VAL A 108 18.18 -3.18 -4.19
N PRO A 109 17.63 -2.79 -3.02
CA PRO A 109 16.33 -3.27 -2.59
C PRO A 109 15.31 -2.75 -3.61
N ALA A 110 14.89 -3.63 -4.51
CA ALA A 110 14.46 -3.31 -5.88
C ALA A 110 13.81 -1.94 -6.11
N LEU A 111 14.36 -1.17 -7.07
CA LEU A 111 13.63 -0.06 -7.67
C LEU A 111 12.32 -0.59 -8.30
N PRO A 112 11.22 0.20 -8.32
CA PRO A 112 10.01 -0.12 -9.07
C PRO A 112 10.33 -0.68 -10.48
N ARG A 113 9.61 -1.72 -10.93
CA ARG A 113 9.89 -2.43 -12.20
C ARG A 113 10.15 -1.50 -13.40
N LYS A 114 9.47 -0.34 -13.47
CA LYS A 114 9.69 0.68 -14.50
C LYS A 114 11.11 1.26 -14.48
N GLN A 115 11.61 1.61 -13.29
CA GLN A 115 12.96 2.15 -13.13
C GLN A 115 14.02 1.10 -13.42
N VAL A 116 13.77 -0.16 -13.05
CA VAL A 116 14.65 -1.29 -13.42
C VAL A 116 14.69 -1.45 -14.95
N GLN A 117 13.54 -1.43 -15.63
CA GLN A 117 13.48 -1.50 -17.09
C GLN A 117 14.21 -0.34 -17.77
N GLU A 118 14.07 0.88 -17.26
CA GLU A 118 14.78 2.06 -17.77
C GLU A 118 16.29 1.95 -17.58
N LEU A 119 16.76 1.46 -16.42
CA LEU A 119 18.18 1.29 -16.13
C LEU A 119 18.79 0.18 -17.00
N ILE A 120 18.08 -0.93 -17.21
CA ILE A 120 18.50 -2.01 -18.13
C ILE A 120 18.58 -1.48 -19.58
N ALA A 121 17.61 -0.67 -20.01
CA ALA A 121 17.64 -0.07 -21.34
C ALA A 121 18.83 0.89 -21.50
N LYS A 122 19.06 1.77 -20.51
CA LYS A 122 20.18 2.73 -20.49
C LYS A 122 21.55 2.03 -20.42
N SER A 123 21.70 0.96 -19.65
CA SER A 123 22.95 0.22 -19.53
C SER A 123 23.30 -0.54 -20.81
N ARG A 124 22.29 -1.10 -21.51
CA ARG A 124 22.45 -1.77 -22.81
C ARG A 124 22.88 -0.81 -23.91
N VAL A 125 22.32 0.40 -23.93
CA VAL A 125 22.74 1.49 -24.85
C VAL A 125 24.20 1.90 -24.59
N LYS A 126 24.60 2.03 -23.31
CA LYS A 126 25.97 2.38 -22.93
C LYS A 126 27.01 1.31 -23.30
N LYS A 127 26.64 0.02 -23.22
CA LYS A 127 27.50 -1.09 -23.71
C LYS A 127 27.67 -1.07 -25.23
N LEU A 128 26.60 -0.77 -25.98
CA LEU A 128 26.64 -0.68 -27.45
C LEU A 128 27.41 0.54 -27.96
N SER A 129 27.43 1.64 -27.20
CA SER A 129 28.24 2.83 -27.54
C SER A 129 29.73 2.64 -27.23
N ASN A 130 30.05 1.89 -26.16
CA ASN A 130 31.44 1.65 -25.74
C ASN A 130 32.11 0.47 -26.44
N GLY A 131 31.35 -0.42 -27.07
CA GLY A 131 31.84 -1.62 -27.78
C GLY A 131 32.07 -1.44 -29.28
N ARG A 132 32.32 -0.22 -29.77
CA ARG A 132 32.79 0.01 -31.15
C ARG A 132 34.29 0.26 -31.19
N LEU A 133 35.05 -0.83 -31.22
CA LEU A 133 36.13 -1.09 -32.19
C LEU A 133 35.95 -2.54 -32.67
#